data_AF-A0A7J6U4C3-F1
#
_entry.id   AF-A0A7J6U4C3-F1
#
_cell.length_a   1.000
_cell.length_b   1.000
_cell.length_c   1.000
_cell.angle_alpha   90.00
_cell.angle_beta   90.00
_cell.angle_gamma   90.00
#
_symmetry.space_group_name_H-M   'P 1'
#
loop_
_entity.id
_entity.type
_entity.pdbx_description
1 polymer ?
#
loop_
_entity_poly.entity_id
_entity_poly.type
_entity_poly.pdbx_seq_one_letter_code
_entity_poly.pdbx_strand_id
1 'polypeptide(L)'
;SHRDKFAGDLHLQDLLLIAQASQLRNEIPRYALEFFKNMFDLNLMIAEYHKPLVTLYNGEVLNAAASWCGLSIEYSGAYHHSVVQFDQTRYGFFPVAGQSFLLARLPFCVGNYLALTGEALASWLWAAIVQQLLCALWRLPSDSREI
;
A
#
# COMPACT_ATOMS: atom_id res chain seq x y z
N SER A 1 0.03 8.99 23.27
CA SER A 1 -0.93 9.54 22.31
C SER A 1 -1.41 8.39 21.46
N HIS A 2 -2.61 7.87 21.73
CA HIS A 2 -3.17 6.72 21.01
C HIS A 2 -3.69 7.28 19.68
N ARG A 3 -2.99 7.00 18.57
CA ARG A 3 -3.54 7.30 17.25
C ARG A 3 -4.51 6.19 16.90
N ASP A 4 -5.69 6.56 16.41
CA ASP A 4 -6.63 5.58 15.88
C ASP A 4 -6.01 4.89 14.66
N LYS A 5 -6.27 3.61 14.47
CA LYS A 5 -5.76 2.84 13.32
C LYS A 5 -6.88 2.69 12.32
N PHE A 6 -6.66 3.15 11.09
CA PHE A 6 -7.61 2.97 10.01
C PHE A 6 -7.52 1.55 9.46
N ALA A 7 -6.33 1.19 8.96
CA ALA A 7 -6.06 -0.12 8.43
C ALA A 7 -4.57 -0.42 8.50
N GLY A 8 -4.26 -1.63 8.97
CA GLY A 8 -2.93 -2.21 8.95
C GLY A 8 -2.83 -3.30 7.89
N ASP A 9 -1.61 -3.66 7.56
CA ASP A 9 -1.29 -4.85 6.76
C ASP A 9 -0.85 -6.00 7.69
N LEU A 10 -0.30 -7.07 7.12
CA LEU A 10 0.30 -8.22 7.79
C LEU A 10 1.04 -7.80 9.07
N HIS A 11 0.57 -8.27 10.21
CA HIS A 11 1.20 -7.95 11.48
C HIS A 11 2.51 -8.75 11.61
N LEU A 12 3.50 -8.20 12.34
CA LEU A 12 4.78 -8.88 12.56
C LEU A 12 4.59 -10.30 13.12
N GLN A 13 3.60 -10.48 14.00
CA GLN A 13 3.29 -11.79 14.59
C GLN A 13 2.83 -12.81 13.53
N ASP A 14 2.03 -12.39 12.54
CA ASP A 14 1.57 -13.26 11.46
C ASP A 14 2.74 -13.70 10.59
N LEU A 15 3.65 -12.77 10.28
CA LEU A 15 4.86 -13.04 9.51
C LEU A 15 5.79 -14.01 10.26
N LEU A 16 5.98 -13.82 11.57
CA LEU A 16 6.77 -14.73 12.41
C LEU A 16 6.14 -16.12 12.50
N LEU A 17 4.82 -16.22 12.60
CA LEU A 17 4.10 -17.49 12.60
C LEU A 17 4.31 -18.25 11.28
N ILE A 18 4.18 -17.54 10.15
CA ILE A 18 4.42 -18.10 8.81
C ILE A 18 5.88 -18.57 8.69
N ALA A 19 6.83 -17.76 9.13
CA ALA A 19 8.26 -18.09 9.09
C ALA A 19 8.58 -19.33 9.94
N GLN A 20 8.07 -19.39 11.17
CA GLN A 20 8.25 -20.54 12.05
C GLN A 20 7.64 -21.81 11.45
N ALA A 21 6.40 -21.74 10.95
CA ALA A 21 5.73 -22.87 10.34
C ALA A 21 6.47 -23.35 9.08
N SER A 22 7.04 -22.42 8.31
CA SER A 22 7.85 -22.74 7.13
C SER A 22 9.16 -23.43 7.49
N GLN A 23 9.82 -23.01 8.57
CA GLN A 23 11.04 -23.65 9.05
C GLN A 23 10.78 -25.06 9.58
N LEU A 24 9.70 -25.26 10.33
CA LEU A 24 9.37 -26.56 10.94
C LEU A 24 8.98 -27.61 9.91
N ARG A 25 8.29 -27.20 8.83
CA ARG A 25 7.79 -28.12 7.79
C ARG A 25 8.67 -28.18 6.55
N ASN A 26 9.67 -27.31 6.47
CA ASN A 26 10.49 -27.07 5.28
C ASN A 26 9.64 -26.79 4.01
N GLU A 27 8.45 -26.22 4.20
CA GLU A 27 7.46 -25.95 3.16
C GLU A 27 6.68 -24.69 3.54
N ILE A 28 6.29 -23.88 2.54
CA ILE A 28 5.45 -22.71 2.80
C ILE A 28 4.04 -23.19 3.18
N PRO A 29 3.49 -22.79 4.35
CA PRO A 29 2.16 -23.19 4.74
C PRO A 29 1.09 -22.74 3.74
N ARG A 30 0.13 -23.63 3.42
CA ARG A 30 -0.95 -23.31 2.47
C ARG A 30 -1.75 -22.08 2.84
N TYR A 31 -2.04 -21.89 4.14
CA TYR A 31 -2.78 -20.72 4.62
C TYR A 31 -2.04 -19.41 4.31
N ALA A 32 -0.70 -19.42 4.32
CA ALA A 32 0.10 -18.25 3.99
C ALA A 32 -0.02 -17.91 2.49
N LEU A 33 0.05 -18.93 1.64
CA LEU A 33 -0.15 -18.77 0.20
C LEU A 33 -1.54 -18.23 -0.14
N GLU A 34 -2.58 -18.78 0.49
CA GLU A 34 -3.96 -18.32 0.32
C GLU A 34 -4.14 -16.87 0.82
N PHE A 35 -3.53 -16.52 1.95
CA PHE A 35 -3.55 -15.15 2.47
C PHE A 35 -2.92 -14.16 1.48
N PHE A 36 -1.69 -14.41 1.04
CA PHE A 36 -1.00 -13.53 0.10
C PHE A 36 -1.74 -13.46 -1.24
N LYS A 37 -2.28 -14.59 -1.72
CA LYS A 37 -3.10 -14.62 -2.94
C LYS A 37 -4.33 -13.72 -2.80
N ASN A 38 -5.12 -13.90 -1.75
CA ASN A 38 -6.32 -13.09 -1.52
C ASN A 38 -5.97 -11.60 -1.37
N MET A 39 -4.86 -11.29 -0.71
CA MET A 39 -4.38 -9.92 -0.58
C MET A 39 -4.00 -9.32 -1.93
N PHE A 40 -3.27 -10.03 -2.78
CA PHE A 40 -2.92 -9.55 -4.12
C PHE A 40 -4.13 -9.44 -5.04
N ASP A 41 -5.03 -10.41 -5.02
CA ASP A 41 -6.27 -10.40 -5.79
C ASP A 41 -7.14 -9.18 -5.39
N LEU A 42 -7.25 -8.87 -4.08
CA LEU A 42 -7.96 -7.68 -3.61
C LEU A 42 -7.32 -6.37 -4.10
N ASN A 43 -5.99 -6.26 -4.02
CA ASN A 43 -5.29 -5.06 -4.47
C ASN A 43 -5.42 -4.88 -5.99
N LEU A 44 -5.37 -5.96 -6.75
CA LEU A 44 -5.59 -5.94 -8.19
C LEU A 44 -7.02 -5.53 -8.52
N MET A 45 -8.02 -6.08 -7.83
CA MET A 45 -9.42 -5.68 -8.00
C MET A 45 -9.65 -4.20 -7.71
N ILE A 46 -8.98 -3.64 -6.70
CA ILE A 46 -9.04 -2.19 -6.39
C ILE A 46 -8.39 -1.38 -7.51
N ALA A 47 -7.22 -1.80 -8.01
CA ALA A 47 -6.50 -1.11 -9.08
C ALA A 47 -7.28 -1.10 -10.41
N GLU A 48 -8.00 -2.18 -10.74
CA GLU A 48 -8.80 -2.32 -11.95
C GLU A 48 -10.27 -1.89 -11.77
N TYR A 49 -10.63 -1.32 -10.61
CA TYR A 49 -12.02 -0.96 -10.33
C TYR A 49 -12.44 0.26 -11.14
N HIS A 50 -13.42 0.09 -12.03
CA HIS A 50 -13.83 1.13 -12.98
C HIS A 50 -14.80 2.17 -12.38
N LYS A 51 -15.47 1.85 -11.26
CA LYS A 51 -16.36 2.80 -10.59
C LYS A 51 -15.54 3.67 -9.64
N PRO A 52 -15.92 4.95 -9.44
CA PRO A 52 -15.19 5.83 -8.53
C PRO A 52 -15.16 5.24 -7.12
N LEU A 53 -13.98 4.85 -6.66
CA LEU A 53 -13.75 4.33 -5.33
C LEU A 53 -13.35 5.48 -4.40
N VAL A 54 -14.04 5.60 -3.27
CA VAL A 54 -13.82 6.65 -2.27
C VAL A 54 -13.25 6.00 -1.02
N THR A 55 -12.04 6.39 -0.61
CA THR A 55 -11.50 5.99 0.70
C THR A 55 -11.48 7.18 1.66
N LEU A 56 -12.14 7.03 2.81
CA LEU A 56 -12.13 8.01 3.89
C LEU A 56 -11.35 7.42 5.05
N TYR A 57 -10.10 7.83 5.20
CA TYR A 57 -9.21 7.26 6.21
C TYR A 57 -9.02 8.20 7.39
N ASN A 58 -9.23 7.65 8.58
CA ASN A 58 -9.15 8.33 9.87
C ASN A 58 -8.12 7.61 10.75
N GLY A 59 -6.92 8.17 10.84
CA GLY A 59 -5.84 7.64 11.67
C GLY A 59 -4.67 7.04 10.89
N GLU A 60 -3.99 6.07 11.47
CA GLU A 60 -2.81 5.43 10.89
C GLU A 60 -3.19 4.48 9.74
N VAL A 61 -2.58 4.70 8.59
CA VAL A 61 -2.69 3.89 7.37
C VAL A 61 -1.33 3.25 7.10
N LEU A 62 -1.25 1.93 7.18
CA LEU A 62 0.00 1.21 7.04
C LEU A 62 0.03 0.37 5.76
N ASN A 63 1.15 0.41 5.05
CA ASN A 63 1.55 -0.56 4.03
C ASN A 63 0.48 -0.77 2.93
N ALA A 64 -0.15 -1.96 2.84
CA ALA A 64 -1.13 -2.26 1.81
C ALA A 64 -2.29 -1.26 1.79
N ALA A 65 -2.73 -0.79 2.97
CA ALA A 65 -3.79 0.19 3.06
C ALA A 65 -3.41 1.54 2.43
N ALA A 66 -2.13 1.91 2.47
CA ALA A 66 -1.63 3.11 1.81
C ALA A 66 -1.78 3.02 0.29
N SER A 67 -1.64 1.82 -0.27
CA SER A 67 -1.87 1.58 -1.70
C SER A 67 -3.34 1.72 -2.07
N TRP A 68 -4.27 1.25 -1.22
CA TRP A 68 -5.70 1.47 -1.43
C TRP A 68 -6.06 2.95 -1.46
N CYS A 69 -5.52 3.72 -0.51
CA CYS A 69 -5.71 5.17 -0.45
C CYS A 69 -5.04 5.90 -1.62
N GLY A 70 -3.93 5.38 -2.15
CA GLY A 70 -3.22 5.95 -3.29
C GLY A 70 -3.91 5.70 -4.63
N LEU A 71 -4.45 4.50 -4.83
CA LEU A 71 -5.11 4.10 -6.08
C LEU A 71 -6.53 4.67 -6.23
N SER A 72 -7.17 5.05 -5.12
CA SER A 72 -8.54 5.62 -5.09
C SER A 72 -8.56 7.14 -4.92
N ILE A 73 -7.44 7.84 -5.13
CA ILE A 73 -7.27 9.17 -4.56
C ILE A 73 -8.10 10.28 -5.24
N GLU A 74 -8.64 10.05 -6.44
CA GLU A 74 -9.48 11.04 -7.14
C GLU A 74 -10.65 11.56 -6.28
N TYR A 75 -11.12 10.75 -5.34
CA TYR A 75 -12.23 11.09 -4.45
C TYR A 75 -11.93 10.84 -2.98
N SER A 76 -10.69 10.50 -2.61
CA SER A 76 -10.37 10.09 -1.24
C SER A 76 -10.09 11.26 -0.31
N GLY A 77 -10.48 11.11 0.96
CA GLY A 77 -10.36 12.14 1.99
C GLY A 77 -9.64 11.63 3.23
N ALA A 78 -8.83 12.49 3.83
CA ALA A 78 -8.04 12.17 5.01
C ALA A 78 -8.36 13.10 6.18
N TYR A 79 -8.42 12.56 7.40
CA TYR A 79 -8.47 13.40 8.59
C TYR A 79 -7.10 14.03 8.90
N HIS A 80 -7.10 15.19 9.55
CA HIS A 80 -5.90 15.99 9.84
C HIS A 80 -4.80 15.24 10.62
N HIS A 81 -5.19 14.30 11.48
CA HIS A 81 -4.26 13.53 12.30
C HIS A 81 -3.84 12.21 11.63
N SER A 82 -4.33 11.94 10.43
CA SER A 82 -4.03 10.69 9.71
C SER A 82 -2.60 10.71 9.21
N VAL A 83 -1.96 9.55 9.24
CA VAL A 83 -0.60 9.35 8.76
C VAL A 83 -0.51 8.10 7.91
N VAL A 84 0.39 8.14 6.93
CA VAL A 84 0.64 7.04 6.00
C VAL A 84 2.07 6.58 6.18
N GLN A 85 2.28 5.27 6.34
CA GLN A 85 3.61 4.73 6.59
C GLN A 85 3.83 3.39 5.86
N PHE A 86 5.07 3.19 5.38
CA PHE A 86 5.52 1.97 4.71
C PHE A 86 6.63 1.31 5.53
N ASP A 87 6.28 0.56 6.58
CA ASP A 87 7.23 0.06 7.58
C ASP A 87 7.68 -1.40 7.40
N GLN A 88 7.27 -2.07 6.32
CA GLN A 88 7.57 -3.50 6.09
C GLN A 88 9.08 -3.81 6.14
N THR A 89 9.90 -2.87 5.65
CA THR A 89 11.36 -2.97 5.64
C THR A 89 11.98 -2.92 7.04
N ARG A 90 11.31 -2.33 8.04
CA ARG A 90 11.77 -2.36 9.43
C ARG A 90 11.79 -3.77 10.01
N TYR A 91 10.95 -4.66 9.49
CA TYR A 91 10.87 -6.06 9.88
C TYR A 91 11.68 -6.98 8.98
N GLY A 92 12.46 -6.44 8.03
CA GLY A 92 13.19 -7.21 7.03
C GLY A 92 12.31 -7.78 5.92
N PHE A 93 11.10 -7.25 5.74
CA PHE A 93 10.18 -7.64 4.67
C PHE A 93 10.14 -6.57 3.57
N PHE A 94 9.81 -6.96 2.34
CA PHE A 94 9.78 -6.04 1.21
C PHE A 94 8.36 -5.44 1.02
N PRO A 95 8.23 -4.30 0.33
CA PRO A 95 6.93 -3.73 -0.02
C PRO A 95 6.08 -4.71 -0.84
N VAL A 96 4.97 -5.19 -0.27
CA VAL A 96 4.03 -6.12 -0.90
C VAL A 96 2.77 -5.41 -1.42
N ALA A 97 1.79 -6.16 -1.92
CA ALA A 97 0.46 -5.65 -2.29
C ALA A 97 0.47 -4.55 -3.37
N GLY A 98 1.41 -4.63 -4.32
CA GLY A 98 1.52 -3.63 -5.40
C GLY A 98 2.14 -2.29 -4.97
N GLN A 99 2.59 -2.16 -3.72
CA GLN A 99 3.28 -0.96 -3.23
C GLN A 99 4.52 -0.64 -4.06
N SER A 100 5.27 -1.66 -4.51
CA SER A 100 6.43 -1.47 -5.38
C SER A 100 6.10 -0.75 -6.69
N PHE A 101 4.93 -1.02 -7.28
CA PHE A 101 4.45 -0.34 -8.48
C PHE A 101 4.13 1.14 -8.23
N LEU A 102 3.47 1.43 -7.11
CA LEU A 102 3.09 2.79 -6.70
C LEU A 102 4.32 3.61 -6.33
N LEU A 103 5.14 3.10 -5.41
CA LEU A 103 6.32 3.78 -4.86
C LEU A 103 7.36 4.06 -5.95
N ALA A 104 7.56 3.15 -6.90
CA ALA A 104 8.50 3.37 -8.00
C ALA A 104 8.10 4.52 -8.94
N ARG A 105 6.81 4.90 -8.98
CA ARG A 105 6.29 5.97 -9.85
C ARG A 105 6.12 7.29 -9.11
N LEU A 106 6.24 7.31 -7.78
CA LEU A 106 6.15 8.55 -7.02
C LEU A 106 7.23 9.53 -7.46
N PRO A 107 6.88 10.83 -7.60
CA PRO A 107 7.83 11.83 -8.04
C PRO A 107 8.97 12.02 -7.03
N PHE A 108 10.09 12.56 -7.50
CA PHE A 108 11.26 12.95 -6.68
C PHE A 108 11.91 11.81 -5.88
N CYS A 109 11.79 10.56 -6.34
CA CYS A 109 12.33 9.36 -5.68
C CYS A 109 11.83 9.17 -4.24
N VAL A 110 10.74 9.85 -3.85
CA VAL A 110 10.20 9.81 -2.49
C VAL A 110 9.73 8.40 -2.15
N GLY A 111 9.22 7.65 -3.12
CA GLY A 111 8.81 6.26 -2.87
C GLY A 111 9.95 5.34 -2.43
N ASN A 112 11.16 5.51 -2.98
CA ASN A 112 12.33 4.75 -2.54
C ASN A 112 12.74 5.13 -1.12
N TYR A 113 12.70 6.43 -0.79
CA TYR A 113 12.98 6.92 0.54
C TYR A 113 11.99 6.35 1.57
N LEU A 114 10.69 6.42 1.27
CA LEU A 114 9.64 5.89 2.15
C LEU A 114 9.75 4.38 2.33
N ALA A 115 9.99 3.63 1.24
CA ALA A 115 10.17 2.18 1.31
C ALA A 115 11.35 1.79 2.21
N LEU A 116 12.49 2.49 2.10
CA LEU A 116 13.72 2.13 2.81
C LEU A 116 13.76 2.62 4.26
N THR A 117 13.19 3.79 4.54
CA THR A 117 13.23 4.39 5.89
C THR A 117 12.03 3.99 6.75
N GLY A 118 10.90 3.69 6.11
CA GLY A 118 9.62 3.51 6.78
C GLY A 118 9.22 4.69 7.63
N GLU A 119 9.54 5.91 7.19
CA GLU A 119 9.13 7.14 7.88
C GLU A 119 7.63 7.41 7.67
N ALA A 120 6.96 7.92 8.70
CA ALA A 120 5.54 8.26 8.62
C ALA A 120 5.34 9.61 7.92
N LEU A 121 4.48 9.64 6.91
CA LEU A 121 4.06 10.83 6.20
C LEU A 121 2.72 11.36 6.73
N ALA A 122 2.61 12.69 6.79
CA ALA A 122 1.32 13.32 7.05
C ALA A 122 0.36 13.12 5.87
N SER A 123 -0.92 12.91 6.17
CA SER A 123 -1.94 12.59 5.17
C SER A 123 -2.10 13.63 4.06
N TRP A 124 -1.97 14.92 4.38
CA TRP A 124 -2.04 16.01 3.40
C TRP A 124 -0.88 15.98 2.41
N LEU A 125 0.32 15.64 2.88
CA LEU A 125 1.51 15.52 2.03
C LEU A 125 1.43 14.28 1.15
N TRP A 126 0.93 13.17 1.71
CA TRP A 126 0.61 11.97 0.94
C TRP A 126 -0.36 12.29 -0.20
N ALA A 127 -1.47 12.97 0.11
CA ALA A 127 -2.46 13.35 -0.90
C ALA A 127 -1.86 14.20 -2.01
N ALA A 128 -1.02 15.19 -1.67
CA ALA A 128 -0.34 16.02 -2.66
C ALA A 128 0.59 15.22 -3.59
N ILE A 129 1.37 14.29 -3.03
CA ILE A 129 2.34 13.48 -3.78
C ILE A 129 1.61 12.51 -4.73
N VAL A 130 0.57 11.83 -4.25
CA VAL A 130 -0.18 10.88 -5.07
C VAL A 130 -1.03 11.60 -6.11
N GLN A 131 -1.58 12.78 -5.82
CA GLN A 131 -2.31 13.56 -6.82
C GLN A 131 -1.40 13.97 -8.00
N GLN A 132 -0.13 14.30 -7.73
CA GLN A 132 0.85 14.56 -8.79
C GLN A 132 1.13 13.31 -9.64
N LEU A 133 1.23 12.14 -9.01
CA LEU A 133 1.34 10.85 -9.71
C LEU A 133 0.12 10.60 -10.60
N LEU A 134 -1.11 10.76 -10.08
CA LEU A 134 -2.32 10.62 -10.88
C LEU A 134 -2.33 11.58 -12.06
N CYS A 135 -2.01 12.86 -11.86
CA CYS A 135 -1.93 13.82 -12.94
C CYS A 135 -0.86 13.46 -13.99
N ALA A 136 0.23 12.80 -13.59
CA ALA A 136 1.25 12.30 -14.51
C ALA A 136 0.77 11.05 -15.28
N LEU A 137 0.05 10.13 -14.62
CA LEU A 137 -0.53 8.93 -15.23
C LEU A 137 -1.67 9.27 -16.19
N TRP A 138 -2.55 10.22 -15.85
CA TRP A 138 -3.62 10.73 -16.71
C TRP A 138 -3.14 11.51 -17.93
N ARG A 139 -1.87 11.97 -17.93
CA ARG A 139 -1.25 12.61 -19.10
C ARG A 139 -0.73 11.60 -20.13
N LEU A 140 -0.70 10.31 -19.81
CA LEU A 140 -0.48 9.29 -20.83
C LEU A 140 -1.74 9.23 -21.71
N PRO A 141 -1.63 9.34 -23.04
CA PRO A 141 -2.78 9.19 -23.92
C PRO A 141 -3.42 7.83 -23.64
N SER A 142 -4.75 7.78 -23.64
CA SER A 142 -5.56 6.55 -23.49
C SER A 142 -5.37 5.54 -24.63
N ASP A 143 -4.30 5.64 -25.41
CA ASP A 143 -4.13 5.09 -26.75
C ASP A 143 -3.06 3.98 -26.79
N SER A 144 -3.14 3.04 -25.85
CA SER A 144 -2.35 1.80 -25.90
C SER A 144 -3.22 0.56 -25.68
N ARG A 145 -4.41 0.54 -26.30
CA ARG A 145 -5.27 -0.65 -26.45
C ARG A 145 -5.12 -1.33 -27.83
N GLU A 146 -3.94 -1.25 -28.43
CA GLU A 146 -3.57 -2.11 -29.57
C GLU A 146 -2.12 -2.57 -29.40
N ILE A 147 -1.91 -3.76 -28.81
CA ILE A 147 -1.06 -4.87 -29.28
C ILE A 147 -1.61 -6.16 -28.64
#